data_AF-A0AAJ3NGN7-F1
#
_entry.id   AF-A0AAJ3NGN7-F1
#
_cell.length_a   1.000
_cell.length_b   1.000
_cell.length_c   1.000
_cell.angle_alpha   90.00
_cell.angle_beta   90.00
_cell.angle_gamma   90.00
#
_symmetry.space_group_name_H-M   'P 1'
#
loop_
_entity.id
_entity.type
_entity.pdbx_description
1 polymer ?
#
loop_
_entity_poly.entity_id
_entity_poly.type
_entity_poly.pdbx_seq_one_letter_code
_entity_poly.pdbx_strand_id
1 'polypeptide(L)'
;MQNKNKLICTLLLIGGFISSISSCSSREEVVTTEPDGKTVLNITPNIIEDEIVTLASAASQNGSNVLQNSVITKEQISYGNDFDALVEITASSGKLSNTRASLGNKSIAATSPRMGNGISYVVRVFQDNAGSRGAQVGSDYTFTVGGTTPKITVDGGKNYQWYAFSSNETTVPATMIAAGKSVIDAPISSNKDILYASGTISTVSGNNYLDINFKHMTTRIDVNIDSKGMFVPMSGNSDATVNIGTYSGTTFTGIITQQAFDLGTGTFYGGAAPIQSDKALDSQVYSLKVVSFYSSSGVFIPSGNTLKVKLTNMEFKQLNNVLHKFNRVSYVTLPQNSSKLLGTNFKYNVNVRLIQSAVNVGGVLWARNDISYEGSNSYNIPNTRINGFDGFQPIGNLSPTVYYWSWNALRPTDVPNSGNYDTTQDPCVQLYPVGTWRMPTSVEATALTTKTPDNTRAGFSIYSNDATFGITFNHTLGANTPEYGSARSELYIQYNGYRPVNYTPNENSPYPNSITGWTYNAKSTPISSYANTIGMFWTRELGAAAGTAKAFVRRALFSNNGVENTASFPAGNIQDIDKRTGLNIRCVRSVAAPNT
;
A
#
# COMPACT_ATOMS: atom_id res chain seq x y z
N MET A 1 -22.67 19.83 -64.36
CA MET A 1 -23.89 20.66 -64.33
C MET A 1 -23.52 22.04 -63.81
N GLN A 2 -24.00 23.07 -64.53
CA GLN A 2 -24.17 24.50 -64.22
C GLN A 2 -23.57 25.04 -62.90
N ASN A 3 -22.95 26.21 -62.81
CA ASN A 3 -22.73 27.38 -63.68
C ASN A 3 -21.83 28.32 -62.83
N LYS A 4 -20.81 28.97 -63.40
CA LYS A 4 -20.77 30.43 -63.66
C LYS A 4 -20.97 31.29 -62.39
N ASN A 5 -20.16 32.30 -62.08
CA ASN A 5 -19.47 33.28 -62.93
C ASN A 5 -18.66 34.19 -61.98
N LYS A 6 -17.38 34.47 -62.30
CA LYS A 6 -16.87 35.79 -62.74
C LYS A 6 -16.73 36.84 -61.61
N LEU A 7 -15.72 37.71 -61.55
CA LEU A 7 -15.09 38.51 -62.60
C LEU A 7 -13.84 39.17 -61.95
N ILE A 8 -12.61 38.99 -62.47
CA ILE A 8 -11.80 39.98 -63.23
C ILE A 8 -11.24 41.16 -62.42
N CYS A 9 -9.90 41.31 -62.39
CA CYS A 9 -9.11 42.32 -63.12
C CYS A 9 -7.64 42.21 -62.63
N THR A 10 -6.68 41.77 -63.46
CA THR A 10 -5.79 42.62 -64.30
C THR A 10 -4.75 43.35 -63.45
N LEU A 11 -3.45 43.48 -63.76
CA LEU A 11 -2.43 42.88 -64.64
C LEU A 11 -1.20 43.79 -64.36
N LEU A 12 0.04 43.29 -64.56
CA LEU A 12 1.26 44.11 -64.81
C LEU A 12 1.76 45.00 -63.63
N LEU A 13 3.04 45.33 -63.43
CA LEU A 13 4.30 45.24 -64.16
C LEU A 13 5.40 45.54 -63.12
N ILE A 14 6.55 44.88 -63.29
CA ILE A 14 7.92 45.41 -63.13
C ILE A 14 8.30 46.25 -61.90
N GLY A 15 9.41 45.81 -61.28
CA GLY A 15 10.51 46.73 -61.00
C GLY A 15 10.82 46.94 -59.53
N GLY A 16 11.90 46.33 -59.06
CA GLY A 16 12.52 46.69 -57.80
C GLY A 16 13.26 48.03 -57.90
N PHE A 17 13.31 48.76 -56.79
CA PHE A 17 14.53 49.27 -56.13
C PHE A 17 14.12 50.16 -54.94
N ILE A 18 14.93 50.09 -53.87
CA ILE A 18 15.22 51.15 -52.87
C ILE A 18 14.17 51.45 -51.77
N SER A 19 14.58 51.08 -50.56
CA SER A 19 14.64 51.85 -49.30
C SER A 19 13.64 52.99 -49.05
N SER A 20 12.84 52.88 -47.98
CA SER A 20 12.60 54.01 -47.04
C SER A 20 11.95 53.58 -45.71
N ILE A 21 12.70 53.78 -44.63
CA ILE A 21 12.36 54.38 -43.33
C ILE A 21 10.92 54.91 -43.16
N SER A 22 10.27 54.55 -42.04
CA SER A 22 9.37 55.32 -41.15
C SER A 22 8.47 54.32 -40.37
N SER A 23 8.14 54.43 -39.08
CA SER A 23 8.24 55.50 -38.10
C SER A 23 8.17 54.90 -36.68
N CYS A 24 8.79 55.58 -35.73
CA CYS A 24 8.65 55.41 -34.29
C CYS A 24 7.18 55.36 -33.82
N SER A 25 6.92 54.51 -32.83
CA SER A 25 6.18 54.91 -31.64
C SER A 25 6.98 54.44 -30.44
N SER A 26 7.73 55.37 -29.86
CA SER A 26 8.26 55.27 -28.50
C SER A 26 7.07 55.13 -27.56
N ARG A 27 6.82 53.91 -27.09
CA ARG A 27 6.12 53.76 -25.81
C ARG A 27 7.15 54.13 -24.75
N GLU A 28 6.87 55.25 -24.09
CA GLU A 28 7.52 55.68 -22.87
C GLU A 28 7.58 54.49 -21.91
N GLU A 29 8.78 53.98 -21.69
CA GLU A 29 9.08 53.23 -20.48
C GLU A 29 8.86 54.21 -19.34
N VAL A 30 7.75 54.03 -18.61
CA VAL A 30 7.64 54.58 -17.27
C VAL A 30 8.67 53.84 -16.44
N VAL A 31 9.91 54.35 -16.48
CA VAL A 31 10.92 54.07 -15.48
C VAL A 31 10.36 54.62 -14.19
N THR A 32 9.66 53.77 -13.45
CA THR A 32 9.56 53.94 -12.00
C THR A 32 10.97 53.75 -11.51
N THR A 33 11.68 54.86 -11.32
CA THR A 33 12.94 54.90 -10.60
C THR A 33 12.66 54.35 -9.20
N GLU A 34 12.97 53.07 -8.99
CA GLU A 34 13.13 52.57 -7.63
C GLU A 34 14.22 53.42 -6.96
N PRO A 35 14.02 53.83 -5.69
CA PRO A 35 14.91 54.76 -5.03
C PRO A 35 16.32 54.18 -4.94
N ASP A 36 17.30 55.06 -5.17
CA ASP A 36 18.76 54.88 -5.07
C ASP A 36 19.23 53.48 -4.64
N GLY A 37 19.77 52.72 -5.59
CA GLY A 37 20.56 51.52 -5.32
C GLY A 37 19.79 50.29 -4.86
N LYS A 38 18.45 50.28 -4.85
CA LYS A 38 17.65 49.10 -4.49
C LYS A 38 17.32 48.19 -5.69
N THR A 39 17.16 46.90 -5.43
CA THR A 39 16.86 45.84 -6.41
C THR A 39 15.92 44.79 -5.80
N VAL A 40 15.22 44.04 -6.66
CA VAL A 40 14.26 42.98 -6.28
C VAL A 40 14.88 41.60 -6.46
N LEU A 41 14.71 40.76 -5.45
CA LEU A 41 15.05 39.34 -5.49
C LEU A 41 13.82 38.50 -5.87
N ASN A 42 13.92 37.75 -6.98
CA ASN A 42 12.92 36.80 -7.44
C ASN A 42 13.30 35.39 -6.95
N ILE A 43 12.36 34.65 -6.37
CA ILE A 43 12.64 33.35 -5.74
C ILE A 43 12.01 32.21 -6.52
N THR A 44 12.76 31.13 -6.73
CA THR A 44 12.25 29.85 -7.28
C THR A 44 12.61 28.71 -6.32
N PRO A 45 11.64 28.08 -5.64
CA PRO A 45 11.91 26.96 -4.73
C PRO A 45 11.85 25.60 -5.44
N ASN A 46 12.78 24.72 -5.11
CA ASN A 46 12.88 23.33 -5.53
C ASN A 46 13.16 22.42 -4.32
N ILE A 47 12.85 21.12 -4.41
CA ILE A 47 13.25 20.11 -3.42
C ILE A 47 14.27 19.18 -4.07
N ILE A 48 15.37 18.94 -3.37
CA ILE A 48 16.30 17.87 -3.72
C ILE A 48 15.79 16.59 -3.05
N GLU A 49 15.16 15.71 -3.83
CA GLU A 49 14.91 14.34 -3.37
C GLU A 49 16.25 13.58 -3.35
N ASP A 50 16.47 12.82 -2.28
CA ASP A 50 17.48 11.77 -2.15
C ASP A 50 18.99 12.13 -2.24
N GLU A 51 19.44 13.36 -1.92
CA GLU A 51 20.90 13.64 -1.91
C GLU A 51 21.55 13.57 -0.50
N ILE A 52 22.39 12.55 -0.27
CA ILE A 52 23.36 12.52 0.85
C ILE A 52 24.55 13.41 0.47
N VAL A 53 24.78 14.52 1.16
CA VAL A 53 26.05 15.25 1.07
C VAL A 53 27.03 14.69 2.10
N THR A 54 27.99 13.90 1.63
CA THR A 54 29.27 13.72 2.33
C THR A 54 30.34 14.42 1.50
N LEU A 55 31.11 15.32 2.13
CA LEU A 55 32.32 15.89 1.56
C LEU A 55 33.37 14.77 1.44
N ALA A 56 33.34 14.02 0.33
CA ALA A 56 34.37 13.05 0.00
C ALA A 56 35.14 13.57 -1.22
N SER A 57 36.45 13.73 -1.01
CA SER A 57 37.44 14.12 -1.99
C SER A 57 37.43 13.24 -3.24
N ALA A 58 37.70 13.89 -4.37
CA ALA A 58 37.65 13.37 -5.73
C ALA A 58 38.28 11.98 -5.93
N ALA A 59 37.49 11.01 -6.43
CA ALA A 59 37.83 10.10 -7.53
C ALA A 59 36.75 9.01 -7.68
N SER A 60 36.09 8.96 -8.85
CA SER A 60 35.74 7.74 -9.60
C SER A 60 34.64 8.03 -10.63
N GLN A 61 34.85 7.56 -11.87
CA GLN A 61 34.00 7.77 -13.04
C GLN A 61 33.02 6.61 -13.27
N ASN A 62 31.92 6.94 -13.95
CA ASN A 62 31.03 6.10 -14.74
C ASN A 62 30.20 5.03 -14.00
N GLY A 63 28.94 5.38 -13.72
CA GLY A 63 27.86 4.43 -13.47
C GLY A 63 26.52 5.09 -13.78
N SER A 64 25.67 4.41 -14.53
CA SER A 64 24.30 4.84 -14.86
C SER A 64 23.47 5.15 -13.61
N ASN A 65 22.70 6.24 -13.67
CA ASN A 65 21.84 6.69 -12.59
C ASN A 65 20.58 5.81 -12.49
N VAL A 66 20.61 4.83 -11.60
CA VAL A 66 19.43 4.09 -11.13
C VAL A 66 19.37 4.24 -9.61
N LEU A 67 18.26 4.77 -9.11
CA LEU A 67 17.90 4.73 -7.68
C LEU A 67 17.93 3.26 -7.25
N GLN A 68 18.93 2.86 -6.46
CA GLN A 68 19.00 1.51 -5.91
C GLN A 68 18.24 1.50 -4.58
N ASN A 69 17.05 0.90 -4.58
CA ASN A 69 16.45 0.42 -3.35
C ASN A 69 17.33 -0.72 -2.83
N SER A 70 17.89 -0.54 -1.64
CA SER A 70 18.62 -1.60 -0.95
C SER A 70 17.65 -2.29 0.01
N VAL A 71 17.51 -3.60 -0.15
CA VAL A 71 16.76 -4.43 0.80
C VAL A 71 17.60 -4.54 2.07
N ILE A 72 17.09 -4.00 3.19
CA ILE A 72 17.81 -4.01 4.48
C ILE A 72 17.55 -5.32 5.20
N THR A 73 16.33 -5.84 5.05
CA THR A 73 15.89 -7.06 5.71
C THR A 73 15.23 -7.98 4.71
N LYS A 74 15.53 -9.28 4.78
CA LYS A 74 14.78 -10.27 4.01
C LYS A 74 13.33 -10.28 4.48
N GLU A 75 12.43 -10.44 3.53
CA GLU A 75 11.00 -10.62 3.78
C GLU A 75 10.75 -11.75 4.81
N GLN A 76 9.87 -11.50 5.77
CA GLN A 76 9.54 -12.45 6.85
C GLN A 76 8.03 -12.41 7.15
N ILE A 77 7.45 -13.55 7.54
CA ILE A 77 6.09 -13.58 8.12
C ILE A 77 6.17 -13.23 9.60
N SER A 78 5.39 -12.22 10.00
CA SER A 78 5.02 -11.94 11.38
C SER A 78 3.66 -12.58 11.65
N TYR A 79 3.63 -13.57 12.54
CA TYR A 79 2.38 -14.14 13.03
C TYR A 79 1.79 -13.20 14.08
N GLY A 80 0.52 -12.85 13.92
CA GLY A 80 -0.20 -11.97 14.82
C GLY A 80 -1.43 -12.66 15.40
N ASN A 81 -1.99 -12.06 16.45
CA ASN A 81 -3.25 -12.55 17.01
C ASN A 81 -4.42 -12.22 16.10
N ASP A 82 -4.46 -11.03 15.50
CA ASP A 82 -5.57 -10.60 14.63
C ASP A 82 -5.38 -11.03 13.18
N PHE A 83 -4.20 -10.81 12.65
CA PHE A 83 -3.83 -11.11 11.28
C PHE A 83 -2.33 -11.38 11.25
N ASP A 84 -1.90 -12.16 10.26
CA ASP A 84 -0.48 -12.29 9.98
C ASP A 84 -0.06 -11.13 9.07
N ALA A 85 1.24 -10.92 8.93
CA ALA A 85 1.76 -9.95 7.98
C ALA A 85 3.05 -10.45 7.33
N LEU A 86 3.20 -10.20 6.03
CA LEU A 86 4.46 -10.35 5.33
C LEU A 86 5.18 -9.01 5.33
N VAL A 87 6.32 -8.96 6.02
CA VAL A 87 7.00 -7.72 6.37
C VAL A 87 8.38 -7.62 5.73
N GLU A 88 8.73 -6.42 5.29
CA GLU A 88 10.03 -6.09 4.72
C GLU A 88 10.38 -4.63 5.01
N ILE A 89 11.66 -4.35 5.26
CA ILE A 89 12.21 -3.01 5.32
C ILE A 89 13.18 -2.81 4.16
N THR A 90 12.94 -1.77 3.38
CA THR A 90 13.86 -1.31 2.32
C THR A 90 14.30 0.11 2.61
N ALA A 91 15.52 0.46 2.22
CA ALA A 91 15.97 1.85 2.16
C ALA A 91 16.14 2.28 0.71
N SER A 92 15.65 3.48 0.44
CA SER A 92 16.04 4.23 -0.74
C SER A 92 17.17 5.16 -0.32
N SER A 93 18.31 5.06 -1.00
CA SER A 93 19.40 6.03 -0.90
C SER A 93 19.64 6.58 -2.30
N GLY A 94 19.54 7.90 -2.50
CA GLY A 94 20.06 8.48 -3.73
C GLY A 94 21.58 8.44 -3.71
N LYS A 95 22.17 8.10 -4.86
CA LYS A 95 23.62 8.19 -5.05
C LYS A 95 24.00 9.66 -5.27
N LEU A 96 25.14 10.02 -4.69
CA LEU A 96 25.86 11.28 -4.90
C LEU A 96 25.92 11.62 -6.41
N SER A 97 25.24 12.69 -6.80
CA SER A 97 25.48 13.30 -8.10
C SER A 97 26.76 14.12 -7.99
N ASN A 98 27.85 13.63 -8.58
CA ASN A 98 28.99 14.48 -8.85
C ASN A 98 28.60 15.45 -9.98
N THR A 99 27.95 16.56 -9.66
CA THR A 99 27.78 17.69 -10.56
C THR A 99 29.14 18.31 -10.82
N ARG A 100 29.82 17.87 -11.88
CA ARG A 100 30.84 18.70 -12.51
C ARG A 100 30.14 19.94 -13.06
N ALA A 101 30.52 21.11 -12.56
CA ALA A 101 30.25 22.36 -13.25
C ALA A 101 30.86 22.27 -14.66
N SER A 102 30.04 22.09 -15.70
CA SER A 102 30.51 22.27 -17.07
C SER A 102 30.43 23.76 -17.41
N LEU A 103 31.58 24.38 -17.62
CA LEU A 103 31.68 25.63 -18.36
C LEU A 103 31.26 25.35 -19.81
N GLY A 104 29.97 25.49 -20.10
CA GLY A 104 29.44 25.25 -21.43
C GLY A 104 27.92 25.34 -21.45
N ASN A 105 27.41 26.35 -22.15
CA ASN A 105 25.99 26.56 -22.40
C ASN A 105 25.34 25.34 -23.07
N LYS A 106 24.83 24.41 -22.27
CA LYS A 106 23.74 23.51 -22.64
C LYS A 106 22.84 23.31 -21.43
N SER A 107 21.58 23.73 -21.57
CA SER A 107 20.50 23.45 -20.64
C SER A 107 20.31 21.93 -20.53
N ILE A 108 20.91 21.33 -19.51
CA ILE A 108 20.36 20.10 -18.94
C ILE A 108 19.47 20.59 -17.83
N ALA A 109 18.18 20.76 -18.13
CA ALA A 109 17.16 20.84 -17.09
C ALA A 109 17.18 19.50 -16.37
N ALA A 110 17.99 19.40 -15.31
CA ALA A 110 17.72 18.43 -14.27
C ALA A 110 16.33 18.79 -13.77
N THR A 111 15.35 17.93 -14.04
CA THR A 111 14.02 18.01 -13.44
C THR A 111 14.20 17.70 -11.96
N SER A 112 14.71 18.68 -11.19
CA SER A 112 14.64 18.65 -9.74
C SER A 112 13.16 18.55 -9.37
N PRO A 113 12.79 17.62 -8.48
CA PRO A 113 11.45 17.56 -7.91
C PRO A 113 11.05 18.94 -7.42
N ARG A 114 9.95 19.48 -7.95
CA ARG A 114 9.46 20.77 -7.47
C ARG A 114 8.76 20.54 -6.14
N MET A 115 8.96 21.48 -5.22
CA MET A 115 8.15 21.54 -4.01
C MET A 115 6.66 21.51 -4.37
N GLY A 116 5.86 20.78 -3.60
CA GLY A 116 4.44 20.65 -3.86
C GLY A 116 3.73 22.00 -3.91
N ASN A 117 2.74 22.13 -4.80
CA ASN A 117 1.93 23.35 -4.87
C ASN A 117 1.20 23.59 -3.54
N GLY A 118 1.16 24.84 -3.08
CA GLY A 118 0.52 25.21 -1.81
C GLY A 118 1.35 24.99 -0.54
N ILE A 119 2.57 24.44 -0.64
CA ILE A 119 3.49 24.33 0.51
C ILE A 119 4.04 25.70 0.87
N SER A 120 4.10 25.99 2.17
CA SER A 120 4.63 27.25 2.68
C SER A 120 6.08 27.10 3.16
N TYR A 121 6.86 28.15 2.96
CA TYR A 121 8.25 28.24 3.41
C TYR A 121 8.62 29.67 3.79
N VAL A 122 9.63 29.83 4.61
CA VAL A 122 10.13 31.13 5.05
C VAL A 122 11.56 31.33 4.61
N VAL A 123 11.86 32.54 4.13
CA VAL A 123 13.20 32.99 3.75
C VAL A 123 13.60 34.15 4.66
N ARG A 124 14.83 34.10 5.16
CA ARG A 124 15.48 35.20 5.87
C ARG A 124 16.77 35.58 5.17
N VAL A 125 16.95 36.88 5.00
CA VAL A 125 18.10 37.48 4.31
C VAL A 125 18.87 38.32 5.31
N PHE A 126 20.20 38.25 5.27
CA PHE A 126 21.11 38.94 6.17
C PHE A 126 22.16 39.67 5.34
N GLN A 127 22.58 40.84 5.80
CA GLN A 127 23.75 41.50 5.24
C GLN A 127 24.98 40.59 5.40
N ASP A 128 25.83 40.51 4.39
CA ASP A 128 27.12 39.84 4.56
C ASP A 128 28.08 40.74 5.34
N ASN A 129 28.64 40.20 6.41
CA ASN A 129 29.66 40.85 7.24
C ASN A 129 30.97 40.07 7.12
N ALA A 130 31.68 40.29 6.02
CA ALA A 130 32.94 39.61 5.69
C ALA A 130 32.85 38.08 5.73
N GLY A 131 31.81 37.52 5.09
CA GLY A 131 31.58 36.07 5.07
C GLY A 131 30.83 35.52 6.29
N SER A 132 30.41 36.37 7.24
CA SER A 132 29.51 36.01 8.35
C SER A 132 28.14 36.71 8.25
N ARG A 133 27.10 36.15 8.88
CA ARG A 133 25.76 36.77 8.88
C ARG A 133 25.76 38.04 9.74
N GLY A 134 25.48 39.18 9.12
CA GLY A 134 25.25 40.46 9.77
C GLY A 134 23.78 40.67 10.18
N ALA A 135 23.31 41.91 10.14
CA ALA A 135 21.92 42.24 10.46
C ALA A 135 20.93 41.62 9.45
N GLN A 136 19.76 41.17 9.94
CA GLN A 136 18.67 40.72 9.08
C GLN A 136 18.15 41.90 8.25
N VAL A 137 17.93 41.64 6.97
CA VAL A 137 17.32 42.58 6.03
C VAL A 137 15.81 42.34 6.04
N GLY A 138 15.06 43.35 6.47
CA GLY A 138 13.60 43.27 6.57
C GLY A 138 13.11 42.29 7.64
N SER A 139 11.86 41.86 7.49
CA SER A 139 11.23 40.84 8.34
C SER A 139 11.44 39.44 7.76
N ASP A 140 10.79 38.45 8.36
CA ASP A 140 10.66 37.13 7.77
C ASP A 140 9.79 37.21 6.51
N TYR A 141 10.24 36.60 5.42
CA TYR A 141 9.50 36.54 4.17
C TYR A 141 8.86 35.17 4.03
N THR A 142 7.52 35.11 4.13
CA THR A 142 6.77 33.86 3.98
C THR A 142 6.24 33.73 2.57
N PHE A 143 6.46 32.57 1.97
CA PHE A 143 6.07 32.24 0.61
C PHE A 143 5.17 31.01 0.61
N THR A 144 4.35 30.91 -0.42
CA THR A 144 3.58 29.71 -0.73
C THR A 144 3.84 29.34 -2.20
N VAL A 145 4.20 28.08 -2.44
CA VAL A 145 4.45 27.60 -3.82
C VAL A 145 3.17 27.74 -4.64
N GLY A 146 3.29 28.37 -5.83
CA GLY A 146 2.16 28.69 -6.71
C GLY A 146 1.28 29.84 -6.24
N GLY A 147 1.61 30.48 -5.11
CA GLY A 147 0.97 31.70 -4.62
C GLY A 147 1.60 32.98 -5.17
N THR A 148 1.08 34.12 -4.73
CA THR A 148 1.71 35.42 -4.98
C THR A 148 3.05 35.48 -4.26
N THR A 149 4.11 35.87 -4.97
CA THR A 149 5.47 35.92 -4.42
C THR A 149 5.71 37.29 -3.77
N PRO A 150 5.90 37.40 -2.44
CA PRO A 150 6.33 38.64 -1.83
C PRO A 150 7.65 39.13 -2.42
N LYS A 151 7.76 40.44 -2.65
CA LYS A 151 9.00 41.06 -3.14
C LYS A 151 9.97 41.23 -1.97
N ILE A 152 11.19 40.72 -2.11
CA ILE A 152 12.30 41.04 -1.21
C ILE A 152 13.11 42.16 -1.85
N THR A 153 13.14 43.32 -1.22
CA THR A 153 13.95 44.46 -1.65
C THR A 153 15.28 44.46 -0.92
N VAL A 154 16.37 44.48 -1.68
CA VAL A 154 17.76 44.51 -1.17
C VAL A 154 18.55 45.59 -1.91
N ASP A 155 19.66 46.05 -1.37
CA ASP A 155 20.55 46.98 -2.08
C ASP A 155 21.37 46.22 -3.13
N GLY A 156 21.51 46.81 -4.32
CA GLY A 156 22.29 46.32 -5.45
C GLY A 156 23.80 46.52 -5.24
N GLY A 157 24.60 45.61 -5.80
CA GLY A 157 26.06 45.63 -5.66
C GLY A 157 26.55 45.18 -4.28
N LYS A 158 25.71 44.49 -3.50
CA LYS A 158 26.04 44.00 -2.15
C LYS A 158 25.97 42.47 -2.08
N ASN A 159 26.64 41.91 -1.08
CA ASN A 159 26.58 40.50 -0.76
C ASN A 159 25.61 40.28 0.39
N TYR A 160 24.83 39.21 0.29
CA TYR A 160 23.90 38.77 1.32
C TYR A 160 24.09 37.30 1.62
N GLN A 161 23.78 36.94 2.86
CA GLN A 161 23.57 35.55 3.27
C GLN A 161 22.09 35.30 3.44
N TRP A 162 21.66 34.08 3.19
CA TRP A 162 20.26 33.72 3.35
C TRP A 162 20.12 32.28 3.84
N TYR A 163 18.98 32.01 4.47
CA TYR A 163 18.49 30.66 4.64
C TYR A 163 16.97 30.62 4.42
N ALA A 164 16.50 29.43 4.08
CA ALA A 164 15.12 29.13 3.91
C ALA A 164 14.76 27.85 4.66
N PHE A 165 13.55 27.79 5.19
CA PHE A 165 13.05 26.60 5.87
C PHE A 165 11.57 26.34 5.58
N SER A 166 11.16 25.08 5.67
CA SER A 166 9.77 24.65 5.56
C SER A 166 9.53 23.43 6.45
N SER A 167 8.30 23.25 6.94
CA SER A 167 7.83 22.01 7.57
C SER A 167 7.18 21.06 6.55
N ASN A 168 7.28 21.36 5.26
CA ASN A 168 6.60 20.68 4.15
C ASN A 168 5.08 20.59 4.35
N GLU A 169 4.50 21.65 4.90
CA GLU A 169 3.07 21.79 5.18
C GLU A 169 2.50 23.02 4.46
N THR A 170 1.18 23.07 4.30
CA THR A 170 0.48 24.22 3.69
C THR A 170 0.44 25.46 4.56
N THR A 171 0.88 25.33 5.82
CA THR A 171 1.03 26.44 6.76
C THR A 171 2.32 26.23 7.53
N VAL A 172 3.12 27.29 7.70
CA VAL A 172 4.24 27.26 8.65
C VAL A 172 3.70 27.74 9.99
N PRO A 173 3.81 26.96 11.09
CA PRO A 173 3.33 27.40 12.39
C PRO A 173 3.95 28.74 12.78
N ALA A 174 3.14 29.69 13.25
CA ALA A 174 3.60 31.01 13.71
C ALA A 174 4.74 30.92 14.75
N THR A 175 4.74 29.85 15.54
CA THR A 175 5.75 29.53 16.55
C THR A 175 7.10 29.11 15.99
N MET A 176 7.17 28.69 14.72
CA MET A 176 8.42 28.44 13.97
C MET A 176 8.99 29.72 13.33
N ILE A 177 8.14 30.73 13.09
CA ILE A 177 8.45 31.96 12.33
C ILE A 177 8.40 33.23 13.18
N ALA A 178 8.46 33.10 14.51
CA ALA A 178 8.50 34.25 15.39
C ALA A 178 9.77 35.08 15.11
N ALA A 179 9.60 36.40 14.96
CA ALA A 179 10.70 37.31 14.68
C ALA A 179 11.83 37.14 15.70
N GLY A 180 13.06 36.99 15.22
CA GLY A 180 14.25 36.82 16.06
C GLY A 180 14.49 35.42 16.63
N LYS A 181 13.60 34.44 16.41
CA LYS A 181 13.91 33.05 16.79
C LYS A 181 14.95 32.44 15.86
N SER A 182 16.11 32.05 16.38
CA SER A 182 17.12 31.27 15.65
C SER A 182 16.91 29.75 15.72
N VAL A 183 15.94 29.30 16.52
CA VAL A 183 15.74 27.88 16.87
C VAL A 183 14.26 27.51 16.74
N ILE A 184 14.00 26.36 16.13
CA ILE A 184 12.72 25.65 16.23
C ILE A 184 12.80 24.67 17.40
N ASP A 185 11.93 24.85 18.39
CA ASP A 185 11.91 24.00 19.58
C ASP A 185 11.48 22.55 19.24
N ALA A 186 12.05 21.57 19.94
CA ALA A 186 11.85 20.15 19.64
C ALA A 186 10.38 19.68 19.54
N PRO A 187 9.44 20.13 20.41
CA PRO A 187 8.04 19.76 20.27
C PRO A 187 7.37 20.26 18.98
N ILE A 188 7.90 21.35 18.40
CA ILE A 188 7.34 21.98 17.20
C ILE A 188 7.83 21.28 15.93
N SER A 189 9.09 20.81 15.92
CA SER A 189 9.69 20.01 14.83
C SER A 189 9.34 18.51 14.90
N SER A 190 8.61 18.10 15.93
CA SER A 190 8.28 16.71 16.23
C SER A 190 7.47 16.04 15.11
N ASN A 191 7.99 14.93 14.58
CA ASN A 191 7.37 14.16 13.49
C ASN A 191 6.98 14.99 12.24
N LYS A 192 7.81 15.99 11.91
CA LYS A 192 7.66 16.85 10.73
C LYS A 192 8.79 16.66 9.72
N ASP A 193 8.47 16.87 8.45
CA ASP A 193 9.45 16.89 7.38
C ASP A 193 10.12 18.27 7.34
N ILE A 194 11.25 18.40 8.02
CA ILE A 194 11.96 19.68 8.07
C ILE A 194 12.83 19.80 6.83
N LEU A 195 12.53 20.83 6.05
CA LEU A 195 13.28 21.21 4.85
C LEU A 195 14.14 22.43 5.15
N TYR A 196 15.40 22.41 4.73
CA TYR A 196 16.32 23.55 4.91
C TYR A 196 17.17 23.80 3.66
N ALA A 197 17.47 25.07 3.41
CA ALA A 197 18.43 25.53 2.42
C ALA A 197 19.14 26.78 2.93
N SER A 198 20.39 26.99 2.55
CA SER A 198 21.12 28.22 2.86
C SER A 198 22.17 28.50 1.82
N GLY A 199 22.54 29.77 1.68
CA GLY A 199 23.60 30.17 0.77
C GLY A 199 23.93 31.65 0.87
N THR A 200 24.65 32.11 -0.14
CA THR A 200 25.00 33.52 -0.33
C THR A 200 24.51 33.98 -1.70
N ILE A 201 24.30 35.28 -1.87
CA ILE A 201 23.99 35.89 -3.16
C ILE A 201 24.65 37.27 -3.28
N SER A 202 25.24 37.54 -4.43
CA SER A 202 25.73 38.86 -4.82
C SER A 202 24.70 39.52 -5.72
N THR A 203 24.22 40.70 -5.34
CA THR A 203 23.16 41.38 -6.08
C THR A 203 23.73 42.35 -7.11
N VAL A 204 23.05 42.49 -8.24
CA VAL A 204 23.30 43.55 -9.23
C VAL A 204 22.11 44.51 -9.29
N SER A 205 22.28 45.68 -9.90
CA SER A 205 21.12 46.55 -10.20
C SER A 205 20.17 45.85 -11.18
N GLY A 206 18.85 46.03 -11.02
CA GLY A 206 17.83 45.38 -11.85
C GLY A 206 17.21 44.13 -11.20
N ASN A 207 17.11 43.02 -11.94
CA ASN A 207 16.50 41.78 -11.43
C ASN A 207 17.56 40.79 -10.93
N ASN A 208 17.37 40.28 -9.72
CA ASN A 208 18.16 39.19 -9.18
C ASN A 208 17.29 37.93 -9.01
N TYR A 209 17.89 36.75 -9.17
CA TYR A 209 17.19 35.46 -9.03
C TYR A 209 17.87 34.61 -7.97
N LEU A 210 17.10 34.15 -6.99
CA LEU A 210 17.52 33.20 -5.98
C LEU A 210 16.84 31.84 -6.21
N ASP A 211 17.65 30.83 -6.52
CA ASP A 211 17.21 29.43 -6.56
C ASP A 211 17.39 28.80 -5.17
N ILE A 212 16.29 28.29 -4.60
CA ILE A 212 16.29 27.68 -3.27
C ILE A 212 16.10 26.18 -3.44
N ASN A 213 17.17 25.43 -3.19
CA ASN A 213 17.17 23.97 -3.28
C ASN A 213 17.11 23.36 -1.87
N PHE A 214 15.91 23.00 -1.44
CA PHE A 214 15.66 22.43 -0.12
C PHE A 214 16.21 21.00 0.01
N LYS A 215 16.75 20.69 1.20
CA LYS A 215 17.13 19.33 1.61
C LYS A 215 16.26 18.85 2.74
N HIS A 216 15.93 17.57 2.74
CA HIS A 216 15.33 16.90 3.89
C HIS A 216 16.36 16.81 5.02
N MET A 217 15.98 17.36 6.17
CA MET A 217 16.81 17.33 7.38
C MET A 217 16.41 16.19 8.33
N THR A 218 15.27 15.54 8.09
CA THR A 218 14.77 14.41 8.88
C THR A 218 14.85 13.09 8.10
N THR A 219 14.97 11.98 8.83
CA THR A 219 14.80 10.64 8.28
C THR A 219 13.32 10.36 8.08
N ARG A 220 12.92 9.95 6.87
CA ARG A 220 11.55 9.57 6.55
C ARG A 220 11.37 8.06 6.67
N ILE A 221 10.31 7.63 7.35
CA ILE A 221 9.89 6.24 7.43
C ILE A 221 8.45 6.16 6.92
N ASP A 222 8.26 5.57 5.75
CA ASP A 222 6.95 5.28 5.19
C ASP A 222 6.52 3.87 5.63
N VAL A 223 5.46 3.79 6.43
CA VAL A 223 4.82 2.52 6.76
C VAL A 223 3.70 2.27 5.76
N ASN A 224 3.92 1.31 4.86
CA ASN A 224 2.99 0.91 3.81
C ASN A 224 2.17 -0.28 4.31
N ILE A 225 0.87 -0.09 4.54
CA ILE A 225 -0.04 -1.14 5.00
C ILE A 225 -0.88 -1.59 3.82
N ASP A 226 -0.72 -2.84 3.42
CA ASP A 226 -1.45 -3.45 2.30
C ASP A 226 -2.39 -4.55 2.83
N SER A 227 -3.67 -4.41 2.56
CA SER A 227 -4.75 -5.32 2.99
C SER A 227 -5.20 -6.29 1.91
N LYS A 228 -4.54 -6.35 0.74
CA LYS A 228 -4.92 -7.30 -0.33
C LYS A 228 -4.89 -8.76 0.14
N GLY A 229 -4.04 -9.13 1.10
CA GLY A 229 -4.01 -10.48 1.70
C GLY A 229 -5.04 -10.72 2.80
N MET A 230 -5.74 -9.66 3.24
CA MET A 230 -7.01 -9.76 3.98
C MET A 230 -8.20 -9.92 3.03
N PHE A 231 -7.97 -9.81 1.71
CA PHE A 231 -8.95 -9.98 0.64
C PHE A 231 -10.11 -8.97 0.64
N VAL A 232 -9.97 -7.90 1.42
CA VAL A 232 -10.90 -6.76 1.47
C VAL A 232 -10.11 -5.47 1.75
N PRO A 233 -10.58 -4.31 1.29
CA PRO A 233 -9.91 -3.05 1.59
C PRO A 233 -10.02 -2.67 3.06
N MET A 234 -9.06 -1.87 3.53
CA MET A 234 -9.23 -1.12 4.77
C MET A 234 -10.37 -0.12 4.60
N SER A 235 -11.17 0.06 5.64
CA SER A 235 -12.25 1.05 5.64
C SER A 235 -11.69 2.47 5.77
N GLY A 236 -12.58 3.46 5.66
CA GLY A 236 -12.27 4.86 5.90
C GLY A 236 -12.29 5.28 7.37
N ASN A 237 -12.14 4.34 8.31
CA ASN A 237 -12.19 4.63 9.74
C ASN A 237 -11.06 5.59 10.17
N SER A 238 -11.41 6.75 10.72
CA SER A 238 -10.47 7.73 11.26
C SER A 238 -9.81 7.32 12.58
N ASP A 239 -10.39 6.34 13.28
CA ASP A 239 -9.88 5.90 14.60
C ASP A 239 -8.74 4.89 14.48
N ALA A 240 -8.49 4.39 13.26
CA ALA A 240 -7.42 3.45 13.00
C ALA A 240 -6.08 4.17 13.00
N THR A 241 -5.14 3.73 13.85
CA THR A 241 -3.83 4.38 14.00
C THR A 241 -2.66 3.43 13.81
N VAL A 242 -1.54 4.01 13.37
CA VAL A 242 -0.28 3.34 13.11
C VAL A 242 0.81 4.02 13.91
N ASN A 243 1.71 3.23 14.47
CA ASN A 243 2.93 3.71 15.10
C ASN A 243 4.05 2.70 14.88
N ILE A 244 5.29 3.18 14.86
CA ILE A 244 6.47 2.35 14.72
C ILE A 244 7.33 2.51 15.97
N GLY A 245 7.73 1.38 16.55
CA GLY A 245 8.33 1.40 17.86
C GLY A 245 9.02 0.10 18.24
N THR A 246 9.57 0.08 19.45
CA THR A 246 10.14 -1.10 20.07
C THR A 246 9.18 -1.69 21.09
N TYR A 247 9.17 -3.01 21.22
CA TYR A 247 8.35 -3.75 22.17
C TYR A 247 9.22 -4.66 23.03
N SER A 248 9.09 -4.51 24.36
CA SER A 248 9.83 -5.28 25.38
C SER A 248 9.08 -6.50 25.90
N GLY A 249 7.93 -6.84 25.32
CA GLY A 249 7.01 -7.87 25.84
C GLY A 249 5.87 -7.29 26.69
N THR A 250 6.02 -6.08 27.22
CA THR A 250 5.00 -5.41 28.05
C THR A 250 4.77 -3.96 27.66
N THR A 251 5.79 -3.26 27.18
CA THR A 251 5.73 -1.83 26.84
C THR A 251 6.09 -1.60 25.39
N PHE A 252 5.31 -0.74 24.72
CA PHE A 252 5.62 -0.23 23.39
C PHE A 252 6.16 1.19 23.48
N THR A 253 7.36 1.41 22.95
CA THR A 253 8.04 2.70 22.93
C THR A 253 8.25 3.16 21.49
N GLY A 254 7.64 4.28 21.10
CA GLY A 254 7.83 4.89 19.80
C GLY A 254 9.31 5.22 19.54
N ILE A 255 9.75 5.05 18.30
CA ILE A 255 11.17 5.19 17.94
C ILE A 255 11.48 6.49 17.19
N ILE A 256 10.46 7.26 16.86
CA ILE A 256 10.63 8.58 16.24
C ILE A 256 11.23 9.51 17.29
N THR A 257 12.24 10.28 16.90
CA THR A 257 12.90 11.22 17.82
C THR A 257 12.64 12.67 17.43
N GLN A 258 12.59 13.53 18.44
CA GLN A 258 12.55 14.98 18.28
C GLN A 258 13.80 15.64 18.87
N GLN A 259 14.25 16.72 18.23
CA GLN A 259 15.37 17.58 18.64
C GLN A 259 15.06 19.02 18.24
N ALA A 260 15.70 19.98 18.91
CA ALA A 260 15.65 21.37 18.49
C ALA A 260 16.42 21.52 17.17
N PHE A 261 15.92 22.38 16.27
CA PHE A 261 16.54 22.65 14.98
C PHE A 261 17.06 24.09 14.95
N ASP A 262 18.35 24.25 14.72
CA ASP A 262 18.99 25.56 14.60
C ASP A 262 18.88 26.05 13.15
N LEU A 263 18.11 27.12 12.95
CA LEU A 263 17.95 27.79 11.65
C LEU A 263 19.23 28.49 11.19
N GLY A 264 20.10 28.82 12.14
CA GLY A 264 21.42 29.37 11.92
C GLY A 264 22.33 28.40 11.17
N THR A 265 22.49 27.21 11.72
CA THR A 265 23.41 26.19 11.18
C THR A 265 22.74 25.20 10.22
N GLY A 266 21.41 25.11 10.24
CA GLY A 266 20.66 24.11 9.49
C GLY A 266 20.83 22.71 10.08
N THR A 267 20.98 22.58 11.40
CA THR A 267 21.25 21.28 12.05
C THR A 267 20.35 21.03 13.26
N PHE A 268 20.06 19.75 13.52
CA PHE A 268 19.45 19.34 14.78
C PHE A 268 20.50 19.29 15.89
N TYR A 269 20.11 19.71 17.10
CA TYR A 269 21.00 19.72 18.27
C TYR A 269 20.25 19.37 19.57
N GLY A 270 21.02 19.11 20.63
CA GLY A 270 20.52 18.61 21.90
C GLY A 270 20.35 17.09 21.92
N GLY A 271 19.90 16.53 23.05
CA GLY A 271 19.63 15.09 23.16
C GLY A 271 18.37 14.70 22.40
N ALA A 272 18.46 13.68 21.54
CA ALA A 272 17.29 13.12 20.87
C ALA A 272 16.36 12.45 21.88
N ALA A 273 15.09 12.87 21.90
CA ALA A 273 14.07 12.30 22.78
C ALA A 273 13.03 11.52 21.95
N PRO A 274 12.71 10.26 22.31
CA PRO A 274 11.67 9.49 21.63
C PRO A 274 10.29 10.09 21.89
N ILE A 275 9.41 9.99 20.90
CA ILE A 275 8.02 10.40 20.99
C ILE A 275 7.08 9.23 20.70
N GLN A 276 5.90 9.26 21.31
CA GLN A 276 4.77 8.46 20.84
C GLN A 276 4.04 9.25 19.77
N SER A 277 3.94 8.68 18.58
CA SER A 277 3.25 9.32 17.48
C SER A 277 2.31 8.32 16.82
N ASP A 278 1.16 8.09 17.45
CA ASP A 278 0.09 7.36 16.78
C ASP A 278 -0.46 8.27 15.65
N LYS A 279 -0.25 7.87 14.40
CA LYS A 279 -0.75 8.57 13.21
C LYS A 279 -2.02 7.90 12.73
N ALA A 280 -3.06 8.67 12.47
CA ALA A 280 -4.28 8.15 11.87
C ALA A 280 -4.02 7.65 10.44
N LEU A 281 -4.68 6.56 10.06
CA LEU A 281 -4.83 6.18 8.67
C LEU A 281 -5.73 7.21 7.96
N ASP A 282 -5.52 7.40 6.66
CA ASP A 282 -6.42 8.24 5.87
C ASP A 282 -7.86 7.70 5.90
N SER A 283 -8.83 8.57 5.66
CA SER A 283 -10.26 8.22 5.67
C SER A 283 -10.77 7.59 4.37
N GLN A 284 -9.89 7.31 3.41
CA GLN A 284 -10.28 6.72 2.15
C GLN A 284 -10.34 5.19 2.26
N VAL A 285 -11.21 4.57 1.45
CA VAL A 285 -11.34 3.11 1.40
C VAL A 285 -10.41 2.60 0.32
N TYR A 286 -9.26 2.03 0.71
CA TYR A 286 -8.28 1.46 -0.21
C TYR A 286 -7.60 0.24 0.39
N SER A 287 -7.03 -0.57 -0.51
CA SER A 287 -6.24 -1.73 -0.10
C SER A 287 -4.85 -1.35 0.43
N LEU A 288 -4.26 -0.26 -0.05
CA LEU A 288 -2.96 0.25 0.36
C LEU A 288 -3.13 1.61 1.04
N LYS A 289 -2.55 1.76 2.24
CA LYS A 289 -2.43 3.05 2.93
C LYS A 289 -0.98 3.28 3.34
N VAL A 290 -0.56 4.54 3.33
CA VAL A 290 0.82 4.93 3.65
C VAL A 290 0.78 5.97 4.76
N VAL A 291 1.57 5.72 5.80
CA VAL A 291 1.76 6.66 6.91
C VAL A 291 3.24 7.01 7.01
N SER A 292 3.54 8.31 6.89
CA SER A 292 4.90 8.82 6.96
C SER A 292 5.24 9.34 8.36
N PHE A 293 6.39 8.90 8.85
CA PHE A 293 7.02 9.37 10.08
C PHE A 293 8.35 10.06 9.76
N TYR A 294 8.70 11.07 10.55
CA TYR A 294 9.90 11.87 10.37
C TYR A 294 10.68 11.94 11.68
N SER A 295 11.92 11.48 11.65
CA SER A 295 12.81 11.44 12.81
C SER A 295 13.94 12.45 12.67
N SER A 296 14.20 13.23 13.71
CA SER A 296 15.31 14.21 13.75
C SER A 296 16.69 13.56 13.82
N SER A 297 16.76 12.35 14.36
CA SER A 297 18.00 11.57 14.45
C SER A 297 17.81 10.16 13.89
N GLY A 298 18.93 9.48 13.70
CA GLY A 298 18.93 8.03 13.47
C GLY A 298 18.27 7.31 14.65
N VAL A 299 17.68 6.17 14.34
CA VAL A 299 16.83 5.42 15.28
C VAL A 299 17.56 4.20 15.81
N PHE A 300 17.70 4.10 17.13
CA PHE A 300 18.32 2.96 17.81
C PHE A 300 17.29 1.99 18.39
N ILE A 301 17.54 0.69 18.21
CA ILE A 301 16.73 -0.39 18.79
C ILE A 301 17.56 -1.04 19.90
N PRO A 302 17.17 -0.87 21.18
CA PRO A 302 17.87 -1.50 22.31
C PRO A 302 17.93 -3.03 22.18
N SER A 303 19.03 -3.61 22.67
CA SER A 303 19.17 -5.07 22.77
C SER A 303 18.05 -5.67 23.61
N GLY A 304 17.44 -6.77 23.15
CA GLY A 304 16.31 -7.42 23.81
C GLY A 304 14.94 -6.86 23.43
N ASN A 305 14.88 -5.73 22.71
CA ASN A 305 13.63 -5.21 22.17
C ASN A 305 13.40 -5.66 20.72
N THR A 306 12.13 -5.84 20.37
CA THR A 306 11.73 -6.13 18.99
C THR A 306 11.11 -4.90 18.33
N LEU A 307 11.46 -4.64 17.08
CA LEU A 307 10.92 -3.56 16.28
C LEU A 307 9.56 -4.01 15.78
N LYS A 308 8.55 -3.19 16.02
CA LYS A 308 7.18 -3.50 15.68
C LYS A 308 6.47 -2.31 15.05
N VAL A 309 5.53 -2.63 14.17
CA VAL A 309 4.45 -1.71 13.81
C VAL A 309 3.27 -2.02 14.72
N LYS A 310 2.83 -1.00 15.47
CA LYS A 310 1.62 -1.04 16.27
C LYS A 310 0.46 -0.54 15.40
N LEU A 311 -0.55 -1.39 15.24
CA LEU A 311 -1.78 -1.10 14.54
C LEU A 311 -2.92 -1.11 15.55
N THR A 312 -3.77 -0.08 15.56
CA THR A 312 -4.87 0.04 16.53
C THR A 312 -6.18 0.27 15.79
N ASN A 313 -7.27 -0.37 16.23
CA ASN A 313 -8.63 -0.15 15.71
C ASN A 313 -8.74 -0.34 14.18
N MET A 314 -8.01 -1.31 13.65
CA MET A 314 -8.04 -1.62 12.22
C MET A 314 -9.45 -2.04 11.82
N GLU A 315 -9.98 -1.45 10.75
CA GLU A 315 -11.30 -1.79 10.23
C GLU A 315 -11.20 -2.09 8.74
N PHE A 316 -11.93 -3.10 8.31
CA PHE A 316 -11.97 -3.54 6.93
C PHE A 316 -13.40 -3.49 6.40
N LYS A 317 -13.54 -3.02 5.15
CA LYS A 317 -14.83 -2.87 4.51
C LYS A 317 -15.02 -3.99 3.48
N GLN A 318 -16.02 -4.82 3.68
CA GLN A 318 -16.40 -5.81 2.69
C GLN A 318 -17.22 -5.18 1.55
N LEU A 319 -17.28 -5.87 0.41
CA LEU A 319 -18.00 -5.41 -0.78
C LEU A 319 -19.52 -5.22 -0.57
N ASN A 320 -20.12 -5.91 0.39
CA ASN A 320 -21.53 -5.74 0.80
C ASN A 320 -21.73 -4.60 1.82
N ASN A 321 -20.71 -3.75 2.03
CA ASN A 321 -20.66 -2.68 3.04
C ASN A 321 -20.66 -3.13 4.51
N VAL A 322 -20.48 -4.42 4.82
CA VAL A 322 -20.25 -4.86 6.19
C VAL A 322 -18.84 -4.47 6.64
N LEU A 323 -18.73 -3.98 7.87
CA LEU A 323 -17.48 -3.56 8.50
C LEU A 323 -17.02 -4.61 9.50
N HIS A 324 -15.75 -4.99 9.38
CA HIS A 324 -15.08 -5.92 10.29
C HIS A 324 -14.06 -5.12 11.09
N LYS A 325 -14.33 -4.96 12.39
CA LYS A 325 -13.56 -4.11 13.30
C LYS A 325 -12.66 -4.93 14.20
N PHE A 326 -11.37 -4.64 14.16
CA PHE A 326 -10.36 -5.15 15.07
C PHE A 326 -10.06 -4.08 16.14
N ASN A 327 -10.94 -4.00 17.14
CA ASN A 327 -10.93 -2.99 18.21
C ASN A 327 -9.86 -3.24 19.30
N ARG A 328 -8.66 -3.65 18.89
CA ARG A 328 -7.54 -3.89 19.79
C ARG A 328 -6.23 -3.51 19.15
N VAL A 329 -5.18 -3.53 19.97
CA VAL A 329 -3.83 -3.25 19.52
C VAL A 329 -3.22 -4.53 18.95
N SER A 330 -2.81 -4.46 17.70
CA SER A 330 -2.08 -5.48 16.98
C SER A 330 -0.63 -5.08 16.80
N TYR A 331 0.29 -6.01 17.07
CA TYR A 331 1.72 -5.77 16.99
C TYR A 331 2.32 -6.64 15.89
N VAL A 332 2.69 -6.00 14.79
CA VAL A 332 3.38 -6.65 13.67
C VAL A 332 4.88 -6.57 13.93
N THR A 333 5.52 -7.73 14.06
CA THR A 333 6.97 -7.81 14.30
C THR A 333 7.71 -7.62 12.99
N LEU A 334 8.64 -6.67 12.93
CA LEU A 334 9.47 -6.45 11.75
C LEU A 334 10.72 -7.34 11.78
N PRO A 335 11.25 -7.77 10.62
CA PRO A 335 12.48 -8.54 10.59
C PRO A 335 13.63 -7.66 11.09
N GLN A 336 14.54 -8.23 11.87
CA GLN A 336 15.72 -7.54 12.37
C GLN A 336 16.98 -8.34 12.04
N ASN A 337 17.93 -7.71 11.34
CA ASN A 337 19.20 -8.37 10.99
C ASN A 337 20.35 -8.03 11.95
N SER A 338 20.19 -7.02 12.82
CA SER A 338 21.10 -6.65 13.92
C SER A 338 20.59 -5.36 14.57
N SER A 339 21.18 -4.94 15.69
CA SER A 339 20.94 -3.67 16.40
C SER A 339 21.26 -2.39 15.60
N LYS A 340 21.46 -2.48 14.28
CA LYS A 340 21.97 -1.37 13.46
C LYS A 340 20.84 -0.51 12.88
N LEU A 341 20.99 0.78 13.19
CA LEU A 341 20.03 1.87 13.11
C LEU A 341 19.48 2.13 11.70
N LEU A 342 18.24 2.62 11.66
CA LEU A 342 17.80 3.50 10.58
C LEU A 342 18.66 4.77 10.67
N GLY A 343 19.54 4.99 9.69
CA GLY A 343 20.43 6.14 9.60
C GLY A 343 19.69 7.47 9.48
N THR A 344 20.43 8.56 9.66
CA THR A 344 19.95 9.93 9.44
C THR A 344 19.83 10.27 7.96
N ASN A 345 18.82 11.03 7.56
CA ASN A 345 18.62 11.55 6.20
C ASN A 345 18.40 10.46 5.13
N PHE A 346 17.81 9.32 5.52
CA PHE A 346 17.38 8.26 4.61
C PHE A 346 15.87 8.22 4.50
N LYS A 347 15.38 7.66 3.39
CA LYS A 347 14.00 7.21 3.26
C LYS A 347 13.93 5.70 3.43
N TYR A 348 13.14 5.28 4.41
CA TYR A 348 12.82 3.88 4.66
C TYR A 348 11.39 3.57 4.25
N ASN A 349 11.19 2.43 3.59
CA ASN A 349 9.86 1.88 3.35
C ASN A 349 9.71 0.61 4.19
N VAL A 350 8.76 0.63 5.11
CA VAL A 350 8.34 -0.49 5.94
C VAL A 350 7.07 -1.06 5.32
N ASN A 351 7.21 -2.15 4.58
CA ASN A 351 6.11 -2.81 3.91
C ASN A 351 5.46 -3.82 4.85
N VAL A 352 4.18 -3.61 5.16
CA VAL A 352 3.35 -4.47 6.00
C VAL A 352 2.18 -4.99 5.16
N ARG A 353 2.34 -6.18 4.57
CA ARG A 353 1.26 -6.83 3.82
C ARG A 353 0.46 -7.72 4.75
N LEU A 354 -0.70 -7.26 5.17
CA LEU A 354 -1.62 -8.00 6.03
C LEU A 354 -2.16 -9.23 5.31
N ILE A 355 -2.25 -10.32 6.06
CA ILE A 355 -2.70 -11.63 5.57
C ILE A 355 -3.71 -12.18 6.58
N GLN A 356 -4.83 -12.70 6.08
CA GLN A 356 -5.77 -13.43 6.92
C GLN A 356 -5.06 -14.58 7.64
N SER A 357 -5.12 -14.61 8.96
CA SER A 357 -4.50 -15.67 9.76
C SER A 357 -5.13 -17.03 9.44
N ALA A 358 -4.28 -18.04 9.34
CA ALA A 358 -4.70 -19.41 9.09
C ALA A 358 -5.32 -20.07 10.33
N VAL A 359 -6.11 -21.13 10.12
CA VAL A 359 -6.69 -21.96 11.18
C VAL A 359 -5.87 -23.25 11.27
N ASN A 360 -5.27 -23.50 12.43
CA ASN A 360 -4.60 -24.77 12.67
C ASN A 360 -5.61 -25.88 12.96
N VAL A 361 -5.69 -26.85 12.05
CA VAL A 361 -6.49 -28.09 12.21
C VAL A 361 -5.61 -29.27 11.88
N GLY A 362 -5.33 -30.12 12.87
CA GLY A 362 -4.51 -31.32 12.69
C GLY A 362 -3.06 -31.02 12.33
N GLY A 363 -2.49 -29.91 12.80
CA GLY A 363 -1.12 -29.48 12.50
C GLY A 363 -0.96 -28.78 11.15
N VAL A 364 -2.05 -28.60 10.41
CA VAL A 364 -2.06 -27.94 9.09
C VAL A 364 -2.71 -26.57 9.22
N LEU A 365 -2.08 -25.54 8.64
CA LEU A 365 -2.56 -24.17 8.64
C LEU A 365 -3.48 -23.92 7.44
N TRP A 366 -4.78 -24.03 7.64
CA TRP A 366 -5.79 -23.87 6.59
C TRP A 366 -6.21 -22.41 6.41
N ALA A 367 -6.52 -22.04 5.17
CA ALA A 367 -7.35 -20.88 4.91
C ALA A 367 -8.73 -21.08 5.54
N ARG A 368 -9.33 -20.01 6.05
CA ARG A 368 -10.63 -20.07 6.74
C ARG A 368 -11.76 -20.52 5.82
N ASN A 369 -11.68 -20.18 4.54
CA ASN A 369 -12.73 -20.42 3.54
C ASN A 369 -12.15 -20.90 2.18
N ASP A 370 -13.04 -21.27 1.27
CA ASP A 370 -12.72 -21.49 -0.15
C ASP A 370 -12.28 -20.17 -0.80
N ILE A 371 -11.53 -20.28 -1.90
CA ILE A 371 -11.28 -19.13 -2.76
C ILE A 371 -12.47 -18.85 -3.69
N SER A 372 -12.57 -17.59 -4.14
CA SER A 372 -13.44 -17.09 -5.20
C SER A 372 -12.59 -16.44 -6.30
N TYR A 373 -13.08 -16.49 -7.54
CA TYR A 373 -12.60 -15.65 -8.64
C TYR A 373 -13.65 -14.58 -8.96
N GLU A 374 -13.48 -13.41 -8.37
CA GLU A 374 -14.42 -12.30 -8.53
C GLU A 374 -13.91 -11.26 -9.52
N GLY A 375 -14.81 -10.44 -10.04
CA GLY A 375 -14.47 -9.36 -10.95
C GLY A 375 -13.57 -8.30 -10.31
N SER A 376 -12.96 -7.48 -11.16
CA SER A 376 -12.18 -6.33 -10.71
C SER A 376 -13.04 -5.39 -9.87
N ASN A 377 -12.40 -4.72 -8.91
CA ASN A 377 -13.04 -3.75 -8.02
C ASN A 377 -12.20 -2.47 -7.99
N SER A 378 -12.84 -1.35 -7.62
CA SER A 378 -12.20 -0.04 -7.53
C SER A 378 -11.15 0.06 -6.41
N TYR A 379 -11.06 -0.93 -5.53
CA TYR A 379 -10.18 -0.91 -4.36
C TYR A 379 -8.87 -1.67 -4.56
N ASN A 380 -8.59 -2.14 -5.78
CA ASN A 380 -7.39 -2.87 -6.14
C ASN A 380 -7.20 -4.18 -5.33
N ILE A 381 -8.30 -4.84 -4.96
CA ILE A 381 -8.25 -6.20 -4.41
C ILE A 381 -8.13 -7.20 -5.57
N PRO A 382 -7.23 -8.19 -5.50
CA PRO A 382 -7.09 -9.23 -6.51
C PRO A 382 -8.40 -9.98 -6.79
N ASN A 383 -8.58 -10.41 -8.04
CA ASN A 383 -9.75 -11.19 -8.47
C ASN A 383 -9.82 -12.54 -7.77
N THR A 384 -8.70 -13.28 -7.75
CA THR A 384 -8.57 -14.52 -6.99
C THR A 384 -8.30 -14.19 -5.53
N ARG A 385 -9.19 -14.60 -4.64
CA ARG A 385 -9.11 -14.28 -3.22
C ARG A 385 -9.77 -15.35 -2.36
N ILE A 386 -9.36 -15.49 -1.10
CA ILE A 386 -10.17 -16.26 -0.15
C ILE A 386 -11.47 -15.48 0.06
N ASN A 387 -12.61 -16.18 0.04
CA ASN A 387 -13.89 -15.57 0.36
C ASN A 387 -13.75 -14.81 1.68
N GLY A 388 -13.90 -13.48 1.61
CA GLY A 388 -13.53 -12.54 2.67
C GLY A 388 -14.28 -12.77 3.98
N PHE A 389 -14.30 -11.75 4.84
CA PHE A 389 -14.86 -11.92 6.17
C PHE A 389 -16.29 -12.46 6.17
N ASP A 390 -17.18 -12.12 5.22
CA ASP A 390 -18.54 -12.65 5.15
C ASP A 390 -18.79 -13.83 4.20
N GLY A 391 -17.76 -14.63 3.89
CA GLY A 391 -17.71 -15.65 2.82
C GLY A 391 -18.75 -16.78 2.73
N PHE A 392 -19.98 -16.58 3.18
CA PHE A 392 -21.14 -17.41 2.90
C PHE A 392 -21.84 -16.84 1.68
N GLN A 393 -21.59 -17.42 0.51
CA GLN A 393 -22.58 -17.27 -0.54
C GLN A 393 -23.78 -18.14 -0.17
N PRO A 394 -24.96 -17.54 -0.09
CA PRO A 394 -26.16 -18.33 0.05
C PRO A 394 -26.27 -19.32 -1.11
N ILE A 395 -26.74 -20.52 -0.79
CA ILE A 395 -26.77 -21.70 -1.66
C ILE A 395 -27.32 -21.33 -3.05
N GLY A 396 -28.34 -20.46 -3.13
CA GLY A 396 -28.99 -20.00 -4.37
C GLY A 396 -28.19 -19.10 -5.32
N ASN A 397 -27.03 -18.56 -4.91
CA ASN A 397 -26.27 -17.56 -5.66
C ASN A 397 -24.85 -18.03 -6.05
N LEU A 398 -24.60 -19.33 -6.05
CA LEU A 398 -23.30 -19.87 -6.43
C LEU A 398 -23.10 -19.84 -7.94
N SER A 399 -22.12 -19.05 -8.40
CA SER A 399 -21.72 -19.05 -9.80
C SER A 399 -20.64 -20.12 -10.10
N PRO A 400 -20.87 -21.02 -11.08
CA PRO A 400 -19.87 -21.94 -11.59
C PRO A 400 -18.56 -21.27 -12.04
N THR A 401 -18.65 -20.01 -12.49
CA THR A 401 -17.49 -19.24 -13.00
C THR A 401 -16.74 -18.48 -11.91
N VAL A 402 -17.17 -18.61 -10.65
CA VAL A 402 -16.56 -17.93 -9.50
C VAL A 402 -16.02 -18.93 -8.48
N TYR A 403 -16.70 -20.07 -8.26
CA TYR A 403 -16.43 -20.96 -7.13
C TYR A 403 -15.94 -22.37 -7.50
N TYR A 404 -15.89 -22.72 -8.79
CA TYR A 404 -15.62 -24.09 -9.22
C TYR A 404 -14.51 -24.15 -10.26
N TRP A 405 -13.37 -24.71 -9.86
CA TRP A 405 -12.18 -24.85 -10.70
C TRP A 405 -12.02 -26.29 -11.14
N SER A 406 -11.63 -26.46 -12.39
CA SER A 406 -11.01 -27.70 -12.82
C SER A 406 -9.64 -27.87 -12.15
N TRP A 407 -9.12 -29.09 -12.09
CA TRP A 407 -7.91 -29.38 -11.33
C TRP A 407 -6.68 -28.62 -11.86
N ASN A 408 -5.96 -27.98 -10.93
CA ASN A 408 -4.74 -27.20 -11.19
C ASN A 408 -4.92 -26.19 -12.34
N ALA A 409 -6.02 -25.43 -12.27
CA ALA A 409 -6.37 -24.36 -13.19
C ALA A 409 -6.36 -23.00 -12.47
N LEU A 410 -5.90 -21.94 -13.14
CA LEU A 410 -5.78 -20.61 -12.53
C LEU A 410 -7.14 -19.90 -12.35
N ARG A 411 -8.09 -20.16 -13.24
CA ARG A 411 -9.44 -19.57 -13.20
C ARG A 411 -10.53 -20.65 -13.28
N PRO A 412 -11.74 -20.39 -12.77
CA PRO A 412 -12.85 -21.35 -12.82
C PRO A 412 -13.25 -21.82 -14.23
N THR A 413 -12.98 -20.98 -15.22
CA THR A 413 -13.32 -21.19 -16.64
C THR A 413 -12.19 -21.84 -17.44
N ASP A 414 -11.01 -21.98 -16.85
CA ASP A 414 -9.87 -22.56 -17.54
C ASP A 414 -10.01 -24.09 -17.61
N VAL A 415 -9.40 -24.69 -18.62
CA VAL A 415 -9.31 -26.15 -18.74
C VAL A 415 -8.36 -26.72 -17.68
N PRO A 416 -8.55 -27.99 -17.24
CA PRO A 416 -7.62 -28.59 -16.29
C PRO A 416 -6.23 -28.76 -16.87
N ASN A 417 -5.22 -28.76 -15.99
CA ASN A 417 -3.89 -29.18 -16.36
C ASN A 417 -3.87 -30.69 -16.72
N SER A 418 -3.50 -30.99 -17.96
CA SER A 418 -3.44 -32.37 -18.47
C SER A 418 -2.26 -33.16 -17.91
N GLY A 419 -1.20 -32.50 -17.44
CA GLY A 419 0.04 -33.11 -16.98
C GLY A 419 0.15 -33.32 -15.47
N ASN A 420 1.39 -33.31 -14.98
CA ASN A 420 1.72 -33.29 -13.55
C ASN A 420 1.32 -31.94 -12.94
N TYR A 421 1.12 -31.91 -11.63
CA TYR A 421 0.80 -30.69 -10.90
C TYR A 421 1.86 -29.61 -11.15
N ASP A 422 1.41 -28.42 -11.56
CA ASP A 422 2.24 -27.26 -11.83
C ASP A 422 1.91 -26.17 -10.80
N THR A 423 2.91 -25.79 -10.00
CA THR A 423 2.78 -24.74 -8.99
C THR A 423 2.44 -23.37 -9.59
N THR A 424 2.81 -23.13 -10.85
CA THR A 424 2.47 -21.89 -11.56
C THR A 424 1.01 -21.83 -11.97
N GLN A 425 0.33 -22.99 -12.04
CA GLN A 425 -1.10 -23.12 -12.31
C GLN A 425 -1.94 -23.36 -11.05
N ASP A 426 -1.32 -23.35 -9.86
CA ASP A 426 -2.05 -23.44 -8.60
C ASP A 426 -2.67 -22.09 -8.25
N PRO A 427 -4.02 -21.97 -8.24
CA PRO A 427 -4.69 -20.71 -7.91
C PRO A 427 -4.42 -20.27 -6.47
N CYS A 428 -4.13 -21.18 -5.54
CA CYS A 428 -3.74 -20.83 -4.17
C CYS A 428 -2.37 -20.13 -4.13
N VAL A 429 -1.41 -20.54 -4.96
CA VAL A 429 -0.08 -19.92 -5.03
C VAL A 429 -0.15 -18.49 -5.57
N GLN A 430 -1.17 -18.18 -6.36
CA GLN A 430 -1.42 -16.84 -6.90
C GLN A 430 -2.13 -15.90 -5.92
N LEU A 431 -2.65 -16.41 -4.81
CA LEU A 431 -3.27 -15.55 -3.78
C LEU A 431 -2.25 -14.55 -3.26
N TYR A 432 -2.67 -13.31 -3.09
CA TYR A 432 -1.81 -12.28 -2.53
C TYR A 432 -1.60 -12.49 -1.01
N PRO A 433 -0.37 -12.30 -0.48
CA PRO A 433 0.88 -12.18 -1.23
C PRO A 433 1.25 -13.51 -1.90
N VAL A 434 1.71 -13.45 -3.15
CA VAL A 434 2.04 -14.64 -3.96
C VAL A 434 2.97 -15.58 -3.20
N GLY A 435 2.70 -16.89 -3.27
CA GLY A 435 3.48 -17.93 -2.60
C GLY A 435 3.13 -18.16 -1.13
N THR A 436 2.26 -17.36 -0.53
CA THR A 436 1.83 -17.52 0.87
C THR A 436 1.00 -18.79 1.08
N TRP A 437 0.16 -19.11 0.10
CA TRP A 437 -0.81 -20.20 0.14
C TRP A 437 -0.51 -21.21 -0.96
N ARG A 438 -0.98 -22.44 -0.78
CA ARG A 438 -0.91 -23.52 -1.78
C ARG A 438 -2.09 -24.46 -1.64
N MET A 439 -2.36 -25.25 -2.69
CA MET A 439 -3.31 -26.35 -2.63
C MET A 439 -2.83 -27.40 -1.60
N PRO A 440 -3.75 -27.98 -0.81
CA PRO A 440 -3.38 -29.01 0.16
C PRO A 440 -2.90 -30.28 -0.52
N THR A 441 -2.09 -31.03 0.21
CA THR A 441 -1.81 -32.42 -0.10
C THR A 441 -2.99 -33.31 0.29
N SER A 442 -3.12 -34.47 -0.33
CA SER A 442 -4.09 -35.50 0.02
C SER A 442 -3.86 -36.04 1.43
N VAL A 443 -2.61 -36.06 1.92
CA VAL A 443 -2.29 -36.41 3.30
C VAL A 443 -2.85 -35.37 4.27
N GLU A 444 -2.64 -34.08 4.00
CA GLU A 444 -3.20 -32.98 4.79
C GLU A 444 -4.74 -33.01 4.77
N ALA A 445 -5.35 -33.23 3.61
CA ALA A 445 -6.79 -33.35 3.47
C ALA A 445 -7.36 -34.59 4.20
N THR A 446 -6.60 -35.68 4.29
CA THR A 446 -7.02 -36.89 5.04
C THR A 446 -7.17 -36.62 6.53
N ALA A 447 -6.44 -35.66 7.10
CA ALA A 447 -6.64 -35.25 8.50
C ALA A 447 -8.07 -34.71 8.74
N LEU A 448 -8.73 -34.16 7.72
CA LEU A 448 -10.10 -33.66 7.81
C LEU A 448 -11.16 -34.73 7.53
N THR A 449 -10.81 -35.83 6.86
CA THR A 449 -11.79 -36.87 6.48
C THR A 449 -12.24 -37.67 7.69
N THR A 450 -11.33 -37.96 8.61
CA THR A 450 -11.58 -38.77 9.81
C THR A 450 -11.93 -37.94 11.04
N LYS A 451 -11.61 -36.64 11.05
CA LYS A 451 -11.91 -35.74 12.16
C LYS A 451 -13.43 -35.51 12.25
N THR A 452 -13.97 -35.75 13.45
CA THR A 452 -15.34 -35.33 13.80
C THR A 452 -15.40 -33.80 13.76
N PRO A 453 -16.38 -33.20 13.06
CA PRO A 453 -16.53 -31.76 13.05
C PRO A 453 -16.83 -31.23 14.45
N ASP A 454 -16.29 -30.07 14.78
CA ASP A 454 -16.53 -29.46 16.09
C ASP A 454 -17.93 -28.84 16.16
N ASN A 455 -18.44 -28.34 15.03
CA ASN A 455 -19.80 -27.86 14.90
C ASN A 455 -20.35 -28.08 13.48
N THR A 456 -21.67 -28.04 13.35
CA THR A 456 -22.40 -28.09 12.10
C THR A 456 -23.10 -26.75 11.91
N ARG A 457 -22.83 -26.06 10.81
CA ARG A 457 -23.49 -24.80 10.50
C ARG A 457 -24.56 -25.04 9.45
N ALA A 458 -25.80 -24.95 9.93
CA ALA A 458 -26.99 -24.96 9.09
C ALA A 458 -27.73 -23.63 9.29
N GLY A 459 -27.44 -22.65 8.44
CA GLY A 459 -28.33 -21.50 8.28
C GLY A 459 -29.41 -21.93 7.31
N PHE A 460 -30.47 -22.61 7.79
CA PHE A 460 -31.58 -23.02 6.93
C PHE A 460 -32.73 -22.04 7.10
N SER A 461 -33.00 -21.22 6.08
CA SER A 461 -34.26 -20.50 5.97
C SER A 461 -35.03 -21.09 4.81
N ILE A 462 -36.09 -21.83 5.12
CA ILE A 462 -36.97 -22.52 4.17
C ILE A 462 -37.64 -21.52 3.20
N TYR A 463 -37.69 -20.24 3.59
CA TYR A 463 -38.40 -19.18 2.89
C TYR A 463 -37.48 -18.20 2.14
N SER A 464 -36.15 -18.31 2.27
CA SER A 464 -35.21 -17.45 1.57
C SER A 464 -34.23 -18.26 0.74
N ASN A 465 -33.70 -17.67 -0.32
CA ASN A 465 -32.61 -18.28 -1.09
C ASN A 465 -31.28 -18.28 -0.30
N ASP A 466 -31.32 -17.85 0.98
CA ASP A 466 -30.16 -17.49 1.79
C ASP A 466 -29.58 -18.62 2.64
N ALA A 467 -29.92 -19.87 2.32
CA ALA A 467 -29.45 -20.99 3.12
C ALA A 467 -27.94 -21.21 2.95
N THR A 468 -27.23 -21.53 4.02
CA THR A 468 -25.84 -22.03 3.97
C THR A 468 -25.70 -23.28 4.81
N PHE A 469 -24.94 -24.24 4.30
CA PHE A 469 -24.78 -25.54 4.92
C PHE A 469 -23.34 -26.04 4.82
N GLY A 470 -22.80 -26.45 5.97
CA GLY A 470 -21.46 -27.00 6.04
C GLY A 470 -21.05 -27.40 7.45
N ILE A 471 -19.79 -27.78 7.58
CA ILE A 471 -19.18 -28.18 8.86
C ILE A 471 -18.07 -27.23 9.24
N THR A 472 -17.79 -27.10 10.53
CA THR A 472 -16.64 -26.36 11.01
C THR A 472 -15.70 -27.18 11.86
N PHE A 473 -14.43 -26.78 11.81
CA PHE A 473 -13.37 -27.27 12.67
C PHE A 473 -12.77 -26.09 13.44
N ASN A 474 -12.73 -26.22 14.75
CA ASN A 474 -12.21 -25.21 15.64
C ASN A 474 -10.70 -25.07 15.49
N HIS A 475 -10.23 -23.84 15.71
CA HIS A 475 -8.81 -23.57 15.81
C HIS A 475 -8.24 -24.32 17.04
N THR A 476 -7.20 -25.12 16.83
CA THR A 476 -6.59 -25.91 17.90
C THR A 476 -5.51 -25.17 18.70
N LEU A 477 -5.01 -24.00 18.24
CA LEU A 477 -3.93 -23.24 18.88
C LEU A 477 -4.15 -21.72 18.76
N GLY A 478 -3.74 -20.93 19.74
CA GLY A 478 -3.80 -19.46 19.69
C GLY A 478 -5.14 -18.84 20.13
N ALA A 479 -5.17 -17.51 20.20
CA ALA A 479 -6.36 -16.77 20.64
C ALA A 479 -7.50 -16.87 19.61
N ASN A 480 -8.72 -17.03 20.10
CA ASN A 480 -9.91 -16.92 19.26
C ASN A 480 -10.00 -15.48 18.74
N THR A 481 -10.22 -15.31 17.44
CA THR A 481 -10.34 -14.02 16.76
C THR A 481 -11.79 -13.78 16.35
N PRO A 482 -12.69 -13.42 17.29
CA PRO A 482 -14.11 -13.24 17.02
C PRO A 482 -14.39 -12.13 15.99
N GLU A 483 -13.43 -11.26 15.70
CA GLU A 483 -13.48 -10.16 14.73
C GLU A 483 -13.53 -10.64 13.28
N TYR A 484 -13.15 -11.89 13.00
CA TYR A 484 -13.48 -12.55 11.73
C TYR A 484 -14.97 -12.94 11.65
N GLY A 485 -15.72 -12.77 12.74
CA GLY A 485 -17.07 -13.24 12.97
C GLY A 485 -17.11 -14.55 13.76
N SER A 486 -18.15 -14.72 14.59
CA SER A 486 -18.42 -15.95 15.36
C SER A 486 -18.59 -17.21 14.49
N ALA A 487 -18.64 -17.03 13.18
CA ALA A 487 -18.70 -18.10 12.20
C ALA A 487 -17.39 -18.54 11.56
N ARG A 488 -16.30 -17.80 11.82
CA ARG A 488 -15.16 -17.76 10.90
C ARG A 488 -13.82 -17.56 11.59
N SER A 489 -13.81 -17.63 12.91
CA SER A 489 -12.61 -18.03 13.66
C SER A 489 -12.22 -19.50 13.41
N GLU A 490 -13.09 -20.26 12.73
CA GLU A 490 -13.00 -21.69 12.43
C GLU A 490 -12.64 -21.95 10.95
N LEU A 491 -12.21 -23.17 10.64
CA LEU A 491 -12.17 -23.68 9.27
C LEU A 491 -13.57 -24.15 8.89
N TYR A 492 -14.21 -23.53 7.90
CA TYR A 492 -15.55 -23.91 7.45
C TYR A 492 -15.50 -24.64 6.13
N ILE A 493 -15.99 -25.88 6.03
CA ILE A 493 -16.14 -26.61 4.74
C ILE A 493 -17.59 -26.49 4.29
N GLN A 494 -17.80 -25.85 3.14
CA GLN A 494 -19.13 -25.67 2.57
C GLN A 494 -19.56 -26.87 1.72
N TYR A 495 -20.84 -27.24 1.81
CA TYR A 495 -21.42 -28.38 1.09
C TYR A 495 -22.22 -27.87 -0.11
N ASN A 496 -21.48 -27.34 -1.07
CA ASN A 496 -22.04 -26.67 -2.25
C ASN A 496 -22.26 -27.61 -3.45
N GLY A 497 -21.83 -28.87 -3.36
CA GLY A 497 -21.82 -29.78 -4.49
C GLY A 497 -20.61 -29.56 -5.39
N TYR A 498 -20.73 -29.94 -6.66
CA TYR A 498 -19.66 -29.88 -7.66
C TYR A 498 -20.21 -29.68 -9.07
N ARG A 499 -19.40 -29.15 -9.99
CA ARG A 499 -19.71 -29.07 -11.42
C ARG A 499 -19.19 -30.34 -12.11
N PRO A 500 -20.03 -31.20 -12.71
CA PRO A 500 -19.60 -32.52 -13.19
C PRO A 500 -18.66 -32.46 -14.41
N VAL A 501 -18.73 -31.40 -15.22
CA VAL A 501 -17.95 -31.24 -16.46
C VAL A 501 -17.25 -29.88 -16.54
N ASN A 502 -16.39 -29.69 -17.56
CA ASN A 502 -15.73 -28.41 -17.83
C ASN A 502 -16.75 -27.29 -18.05
N TYR A 503 -16.34 -26.06 -17.73
CA TYR A 503 -17.09 -24.87 -18.11
C TYR A 503 -17.32 -24.82 -19.63
N THR A 504 -18.57 -24.62 -20.05
CA THR A 504 -18.88 -24.26 -21.43
C THR A 504 -19.23 -22.77 -21.52
N PRO A 505 -18.68 -22.00 -22.48
CA PRO A 505 -18.91 -20.55 -22.61
C PRO A 505 -20.38 -20.11 -22.72
N ASN A 506 -21.30 -21.04 -22.99
CA ASN A 506 -22.74 -20.79 -23.10
C ASN A 506 -23.51 -21.14 -21.81
N GLU A 507 -22.83 -21.50 -20.71
CA GLU A 507 -23.42 -21.62 -19.38
C GLU A 507 -23.71 -20.22 -18.81
N ASN A 508 -24.91 -19.71 -19.06
CA ASN A 508 -25.38 -18.46 -18.47
C ASN A 508 -25.49 -18.56 -16.93
N SER A 509 -25.07 -17.55 -16.19
CA SER A 509 -25.23 -17.46 -14.72
C SER A 509 -26.60 -16.88 -14.34
N PRO A 510 -27.24 -17.25 -13.20
CA PRO A 510 -26.95 -18.33 -12.27
C PRO A 510 -27.83 -19.56 -12.57
N TYR A 511 -27.26 -20.77 -12.76
CA TYR A 511 -28.08 -21.98 -12.87
C TYR A 511 -27.74 -23.06 -11.83
N PRO A 512 -28.73 -23.45 -11.00
CA PRO A 512 -28.81 -24.75 -10.31
C PRO A 512 -28.35 -25.98 -11.09
N ASN A 513 -28.59 -25.98 -12.41
CA ASN A 513 -28.64 -27.20 -13.22
C ASN A 513 -27.26 -27.74 -13.60
N SER A 514 -26.21 -26.92 -13.49
CA SER A 514 -24.83 -27.33 -13.76
C SER A 514 -24.08 -27.80 -12.51
N ILE A 515 -24.72 -27.72 -11.32
CA ILE A 515 -24.13 -28.12 -10.04
C ILE A 515 -24.85 -29.37 -9.54
N THR A 516 -24.10 -30.46 -9.37
CA THR A 516 -24.58 -31.75 -8.84
C THR A 516 -24.24 -31.88 -7.35
N GLY A 517 -25.03 -32.64 -6.60
CA GLY A 517 -24.83 -32.80 -5.14
C GLY A 517 -25.19 -31.54 -4.35
N TRP A 518 -26.07 -30.71 -4.91
CA TRP A 518 -26.51 -29.41 -4.41
C TRP A 518 -27.81 -29.50 -3.60
N THR A 519 -27.95 -28.65 -2.58
CA THR A 519 -29.02 -28.68 -1.55
C THR A 519 -30.40 -28.28 -2.07
N TYR A 520 -30.51 -27.68 -3.25
CA TYR A 520 -31.78 -27.14 -3.76
C TYR A 520 -32.85 -28.20 -4.04
N ASN A 521 -32.46 -29.47 -4.24
CA ASN A 521 -33.43 -30.57 -4.30
C ASN A 521 -34.24 -30.75 -3.00
N ALA A 522 -33.81 -30.13 -1.89
CA ALA A 522 -34.56 -30.08 -0.63
C ALA A 522 -35.63 -28.96 -0.57
N LYS A 523 -35.68 -28.03 -1.54
CA LYS A 523 -36.64 -26.90 -1.57
C LYS A 523 -37.97 -27.24 -2.25
N SER A 524 -37.94 -28.14 -3.25
CA SER A 524 -39.09 -28.45 -4.12
C SER A 524 -39.75 -29.79 -3.83
N THR A 525 -39.20 -30.58 -2.91
CA THR A 525 -39.82 -31.82 -2.41
C THR A 525 -39.87 -31.75 -0.89
N PRO A 526 -40.89 -32.36 -0.23
CA PRO A 526 -40.80 -32.61 1.21
C PRO A 526 -39.44 -33.25 1.49
N ILE A 527 -38.74 -32.83 2.55
CA ILE A 527 -37.37 -33.27 2.90
C ILE A 527 -37.24 -34.82 3.02
N SER A 528 -38.34 -35.56 2.91
CA SER A 528 -38.43 -37.02 2.85
C SER A 528 -37.84 -37.71 1.59
N SER A 529 -37.42 -36.99 0.53
CA SER A 529 -36.69 -37.59 -0.60
C SER A 529 -35.26 -37.04 -0.74
N TYR A 530 -34.33 -37.75 -0.09
CA TYR A 530 -32.94 -37.40 0.22
C TYR A 530 -32.07 -36.86 -0.92
N ALA A 531 -31.64 -35.59 -0.80
CA ALA A 531 -30.47 -35.07 -1.52
C ALA A 531 -29.24 -35.13 -0.60
N ASN A 532 -28.35 -36.09 -0.85
CA ASN A 532 -27.01 -36.08 -0.26
C ASN A 532 -26.26 -34.83 -0.75
N THR A 533 -25.93 -33.90 0.13
CA THR A 533 -25.02 -32.79 -0.23
C THR A 533 -23.59 -33.21 -0.03
N ILE A 534 -22.70 -32.62 -0.82
CA ILE A 534 -21.29 -33.00 -0.84
C ILE A 534 -20.43 -31.75 -0.70
N GLY A 535 -19.47 -31.79 0.22
CA GLY A 535 -18.34 -30.86 0.25
C GLY A 535 -17.16 -31.52 -0.48
N MET A 536 -16.63 -30.83 -1.49
CA MET A 536 -15.50 -31.32 -2.28
C MET A 536 -14.49 -30.20 -2.54
N PHE A 537 -13.20 -30.54 -2.43
CA PHE A 537 -12.13 -29.66 -2.89
C PHE A 537 -10.93 -30.42 -3.43
N TRP A 538 -10.20 -29.79 -4.33
CA TRP A 538 -9.02 -30.38 -4.96
C TRP A 538 -7.82 -30.51 -4.01
N THR A 539 -7.03 -31.56 -4.21
CA THR A 539 -5.68 -31.72 -3.63
C THR A 539 -4.65 -31.73 -4.76
N ARG A 540 -3.37 -31.52 -4.41
CA ARG A 540 -2.29 -31.39 -5.41
C ARG A 540 -1.95 -32.70 -6.13
N GLU A 541 -2.26 -33.86 -5.56
CA GLU A 541 -1.81 -35.14 -6.11
C GLU A 541 -2.68 -35.62 -7.28
N LEU A 542 -2.03 -36.32 -8.22
CA LEU A 542 -2.70 -37.06 -9.28
C LEU A 542 -3.48 -38.26 -8.70
N GLY A 543 -4.56 -38.62 -9.40
CA GLY A 543 -5.26 -39.87 -9.14
C GLY A 543 -4.51 -41.07 -9.73
N ALA A 544 -4.93 -42.28 -9.36
CA ALA A 544 -4.38 -43.52 -9.88
C ALA A 544 -4.77 -43.75 -11.35
N ALA A 545 -5.93 -43.27 -11.78
CA ALA A 545 -6.37 -43.36 -13.17
C ALA A 545 -5.92 -42.15 -14.01
N ALA A 546 -5.55 -42.39 -15.27
CA ALA A 546 -5.20 -41.33 -16.20
C ALA A 546 -6.36 -40.31 -16.33
N GLY A 547 -6.03 -39.01 -16.33
CA GLY A 547 -7.02 -37.94 -16.40
C GLY A 547 -7.74 -37.63 -15.09
N THR A 548 -7.36 -38.28 -13.97
CA THR A 548 -7.94 -38.01 -12.64
C THR A 548 -6.95 -37.33 -11.70
N ALA A 549 -7.49 -36.68 -10.67
CA ALA A 549 -6.76 -36.07 -9.57
C ALA A 549 -7.42 -36.39 -8.24
N LYS A 550 -6.67 -36.30 -7.14
CA LYS A 550 -7.20 -36.56 -5.81
C LYS A 550 -8.01 -35.37 -5.30
N ALA A 551 -9.18 -35.66 -4.75
CA ALA A 551 -10.05 -34.68 -4.12
C ALA A 551 -10.48 -35.16 -2.73
N PHE A 552 -10.64 -34.22 -1.82
CA PHE A 552 -11.39 -34.44 -0.60
C PHE A 552 -12.88 -34.56 -0.94
N VAL A 553 -13.55 -35.56 -0.36
CA VAL A 553 -14.99 -35.75 -0.53
C VAL A 553 -15.62 -36.08 0.82
N ARG A 554 -16.63 -35.30 1.23
CA ARG A 554 -17.43 -35.60 2.42
C ARG A 554 -18.90 -35.34 2.15
N ARG A 555 -19.76 -36.27 2.59
CA ARG A 555 -21.21 -36.22 2.37
C ARG A 555 -21.92 -35.81 3.65
N ALA A 556 -23.04 -35.11 3.49
CA ALA A 556 -24.00 -34.90 4.55
C ALA A 556 -25.26 -35.68 4.17
N LEU A 557 -25.72 -36.49 5.12
CA LEU A 557 -26.90 -37.32 4.96
C LEU A 557 -28.01 -36.68 5.80
N PHE A 558 -29.06 -36.26 5.12
CA PHE A 558 -30.26 -35.77 5.78
C PHE A 558 -31.20 -36.95 6.03
N SER A 559 -31.83 -36.99 7.19
CA SER A 559 -32.91 -37.94 7.47
C SER A 559 -34.12 -37.19 8.02
N ASN A 560 -35.33 -37.58 7.60
CA ASN A 560 -36.57 -37.02 8.12
C ASN A 560 -37.42 -38.18 8.66
N ASN A 561 -37.71 -38.15 9.96
CA ASN A 561 -38.49 -39.18 10.64
C ASN A 561 -39.99 -38.84 10.75
N GLY A 562 -40.46 -37.85 9.99
CA GLY A 562 -41.82 -37.31 10.05
C GLY A 562 -42.04 -36.21 11.10
N VAL A 563 -41.07 -35.99 12.01
CA VAL A 563 -41.16 -35.02 13.12
C VAL A 563 -40.00 -34.03 13.09
N GLU A 564 -38.78 -34.52 12.85
CA GLU A 564 -37.55 -33.74 12.84
C GLU A 564 -36.72 -34.06 11.61
N ASN A 565 -36.01 -33.05 11.12
CA ASN A 565 -34.95 -33.23 10.14
C ASN A 565 -33.63 -33.33 10.90
N THR A 566 -32.94 -34.46 10.75
CA THR A 566 -31.58 -34.63 11.28
C THR A 566 -30.58 -34.63 10.13
N ALA A 567 -29.37 -34.14 10.40
CA ALA A 567 -28.25 -34.22 9.48
C ALA A 567 -27.12 -35.00 10.15
N SER A 568 -26.56 -35.98 9.44
CA SER A 568 -25.36 -36.70 9.85
C SER A 568 -24.22 -36.44 8.88
N PHE A 569 -23.01 -36.38 9.42
CA PHE A 569 -21.79 -36.01 8.69
C PHE A 569 -20.77 -37.13 8.81
N PRO A 570 -20.98 -38.28 8.13
CA PRO A 570 -20.05 -39.40 8.17
C PRO A 570 -18.63 -38.99 7.79
N ALA A 571 -17.66 -39.84 8.12
CA ALA A 571 -16.28 -39.65 7.71
C ALA A 571 -16.20 -39.44 6.19
N GLY A 572 -15.35 -38.50 5.78
CA GLY A 572 -15.03 -38.29 4.37
C GLY A 572 -14.04 -39.33 3.86
N ASN A 573 -13.60 -39.14 2.62
CA ASN A 573 -12.49 -39.88 2.04
C ASN A 573 -11.78 -39.05 0.97
N ILE A 574 -10.59 -39.51 0.56
CA ILE A 574 -9.92 -39.02 -0.64
C ILE A 574 -10.36 -39.89 -1.81
N GLN A 575 -10.79 -39.27 -2.90
CA GLN A 575 -11.24 -39.96 -4.11
C GLN A 575 -10.49 -39.45 -5.33
N ASP A 576 -10.33 -40.32 -6.33
CA ASP A 576 -9.84 -39.92 -7.65
C ASP A 576 -11.02 -39.41 -8.47
N ILE A 577 -10.97 -38.14 -8.86
CA ILE A 577 -12.04 -37.44 -9.59
C ILE A 577 -11.48 -36.97 -10.94
N ASP A 578 -12.32 -36.97 -11.99
CA ASP A 578 -11.96 -36.44 -13.30
C ASP A 578 -11.48 -34.99 -13.17
N LYS A 579 -10.28 -34.69 -13.68
CA LYS A 579 -9.66 -33.35 -13.57
C LYS A 579 -10.56 -32.23 -14.13
N ARG A 580 -11.47 -32.56 -15.05
CA ARG A 580 -12.42 -31.62 -15.67
C ARG A 580 -13.53 -31.16 -14.72
N THR A 581 -13.83 -31.94 -13.69
CA THR A 581 -14.86 -31.59 -12.70
C THR A 581 -14.52 -30.26 -12.03
N GLY A 582 -15.48 -29.35 -11.91
CA GLY A 582 -15.30 -28.12 -11.17
C GLY A 582 -15.55 -28.37 -9.69
N LEU A 583 -14.51 -28.25 -8.86
CA LEU A 583 -14.60 -28.35 -7.39
C LEU A 583 -14.25 -27.01 -6.75
N ASN A 584 -14.59 -26.84 -5.47
CA ASN A 584 -14.06 -25.74 -4.70
C ASN A 584 -12.53 -25.90 -4.50
N ILE A 585 -11.87 -24.79 -4.21
CA ILE A 585 -10.44 -24.78 -3.94
C ILE A 585 -10.22 -24.33 -2.50
N ARG A 586 -9.53 -25.19 -1.75
CA ARG A 586 -9.02 -24.89 -0.41
C ARG A 586 -7.53 -24.64 -0.50
N CYS A 587 -7.07 -23.77 0.38
CA CYS A 587 -5.65 -23.45 0.48
C CYS A 587 -5.13 -23.71 1.90
N VAL A 588 -3.87 -24.07 1.97
CA VAL A 588 -3.08 -24.17 3.21
C VAL A 588 -1.86 -23.29 3.09
N ARG A 589 -1.26 -22.88 4.22
CA ARG A 589 -0.01 -22.11 4.18
C ARG A 589 1.13 -22.92 3.56
N SER A 590 1.94 -22.25 2.75
CA SER A 590 3.12 -22.86 2.13
C SER A 590 4.21 -23.22 3.14
N VAL A 591 4.28 -22.46 4.23
CA VAL A 591 5.14 -22.74 5.39
C VAL A 591 4.36 -23.51 6.45
N ALA A 592 4.99 -24.54 7.03
CA ALA A 592 4.44 -25.24 8.19
C ALA A 592 4.22 -24.26 9.35
N ALA A 593 3.31 -24.60 10.27
CA ALA A 593 3.16 -23.82 11.49
C ALA A 593 4.52 -23.65 12.17
N PRO A 594 4.89 -22.45 12.66
CA PRO A 594 5.96 -22.38 13.63
C PRO A 594 5.58 -23.37 14.74
N ASN A 595 6.51 -24.26 15.10
CA ASN A 595 6.38 -25.06 16.31
C ASN A 595 6.30 -24.05 17.47
N THR A 596 5.09 -23.67 17.87
CA THR A 596 4.84 -22.86 19.07
C THR A 596 4.90 -23.75 20.29
#